data_AF-A0A316DGC5-F1
#
_entry.id   AF-A0A316DGC5-F1
#
_cell.length_a   1.000
_cell.length_b   1.000
_cell.length_c   1.000
_cell.angle_alpha   90.00
_cell.angle_beta   90.00
_cell.angle_gamma   90.00
#
_symmetry.space_group_name_H-M   'P 1'
#
loop_
_entity.id
_entity.type
_entity.pdbx_description
1 polymer ?
#
loop_
_entity_poly.entity_id
_entity_poly.type
_entity_poly.pdbx_seq_one_letter_code
_entity_poly.pdbx_strand_id
1 'polypeptide(L)'
;MKYAKTLFTSLFLFFTIIGYSQTEKHLIGIEKLINKTESLDFKRDFYVKGIWDNRLFKDNIGFVQKGLGNRKVVADFEDNISSVLLDYFSQEYPAKIDQQTPIEMVVQNFWISEATGALSETGRADMTVVFCQKNEKGDFNALFTFQDFIETGGMDVTAGHPKRIRQLLNKAFIEFQKSDWKYLKQPELFHFQRLDSTNNILSATIKRKGGYRTFQEFFNNTPTDTATVFIVEPIDENRVNILDPNKSARRLRLYGYSDGENIYINSNNYSYDQSHYAKIHTLGRYSLVKDKTFSVLTSSIMTSAFGLLGYLASTGMKNKMEAIIDTKTGLSMPLTYDVLKSLLAPYPQYSKSYEIAYQHGNRSTELMKTFINELNKEYDISIGKRARE
;
A
#
# COMPACT_ATOMS: atom_id res chain seq x y z
N MET A 1 38.37 1.03 40.20
CA MET A 1 38.30 1.88 38.99
C MET A 1 38.58 1.15 37.66
N LYS A 2 39.53 0.20 37.58
CA LYS A 2 39.80 -0.56 36.33
C LYS A 2 38.57 -1.35 35.82
N TYR A 3 37.86 -2.04 36.71
CA TYR A 3 36.69 -2.86 36.35
C TYR A 3 35.47 -2.06 35.85
N ALA A 4 35.28 -0.82 36.32
CA ALA A 4 34.18 0.03 35.89
C ALA A 4 34.35 0.53 34.45
N LYS A 5 35.60 0.80 34.02
CA LYS A 5 35.89 1.15 32.63
C LYS A 5 35.60 -0.02 31.70
N THR A 6 36.04 -1.23 32.03
CA THR A 6 35.79 -2.42 31.20
C THR A 6 34.30 -2.73 31.07
N LEU A 7 33.52 -2.61 32.15
CA LEU A 7 32.07 -2.82 32.12
C LEU A 7 31.37 -1.80 31.22
N PHE A 8 31.76 -0.52 31.30
CA PHE A 8 31.16 0.55 30.50
C PHE A 8 31.50 0.43 29.01
N THR A 9 32.74 0.06 28.66
CA THR A 9 33.12 -0.18 27.26
C THR A 9 32.39 -1.39 26.67
N SER A 10 32.21 -2.47 27.46
CA SER A 10 31.45 -3.65 27.03
C SER A 10 29.96 -3.34 26.85
N LEU A 11 29.36 -2.54 27.74
CA LEU A 11 27.97 -2.10 27.60
C LEU A 11 27.80 -1.22 26.36
N PHE A 12 28.72 -0.28 26.13
CA PHE A 12 28.70 0.61 24.98
C PHE A 12 28.86 -0.15 23.65
N LEU A 13 29.76 -1.15 23.61
CA LEU A 13 29.89 -2.05 22.45
C LEU A 13 28.62 -2.86 22.21
N PHE A 14 27.97 -3.36 23.27
CA PHE A 14 26.70 -4.08 23.17
C PHE A 14 25.58 -3.18 22.59
N PHE A 15 25.51 -1.92 23.03
CA PHE A 15 24.55 -0.95 22.48
C PHE A 15 24.87 -0.53 21.03
N THR A 16 26.14 -0.43 20.64
CA THR A 16 26.49 -0.13 19.24
C THR A 16 26.22 -1.28 18.27
N ILE A 17 26.29 -2.54 18.73
CA ILE A 17 25.96 -3.71 17.91
C ILE A 17 24.44 -3.83 17.71
N ILE A 18 23.63 -3.46 18.71
CA ILE A 18 22.16 -3.40 18.58
C ILE A 18 21.72 -2.30 17.59
N GLY A 19 22.51 -1.22 17.46
CA GLY A 19 22.25 -0.12 16.52
C GLY A 19 22.40 -0.48 15.04
N TYR A 20 23.01 -1.63 14.71
CA TYR A 20 23.12 -2.17 13.35
C TYR A 20 22.07 -3.24 13.04
N SER A 21 20.92 -3.23 13.73
CA SER A 21 19.77 -4.02 13.30
C SER A 21 19.30 -3.49 11.94
N GLN A 22 19.85 -4.06 10.87
CA GLN A 22 19.27 -3.99 9.54
C GLN A 22 17.77 -4.27 9.69
N THR A 23 16.93 -3.40 9.15
CA THR A 23 15.48 -3.62 9.09
C THR A 23 15.24 -4.97 8.42
N GLU A 24 15.05 -6.01 9.24
CA GLU A 24 14.84 -7.38 8.81
C GLU A 24 13.65 -7.36 7.85
N LYS A 25 13.88 -7.74 6.59
CA LYS A 25 12.81 -7.96 5.61
C LYS A 25 12.36 -9.43 5.69
N HIS A 26 11.08 -9.68 5.48
CA HIS A 26 10.57 -11.01 5.18
C HIS A 26 10.66 -11.21 3.68
N LEU A 27 11.63 -12.03 3.25
CA LEU A 27 11.82 -12.30 1.84
C LEU A 27 11.05 -13.55 1.41
N ILE A 28 10.31 -13.41 0.33
CA ILE A 28 9.63 -14.49 -0.36
C ILE A 28 10.50 -14.86 -1.56
N GLY A 29 11.13 -16.03 -1.50
CA GLY A 29 11.87 -16.59 -2.62
C GLY A 29 10.94 -17.30 -3.61
N ILE A 30 11.44 -17.48 -4.84
CA ILE A 30 10.73 -18.16 -5.92
C ILE A 30 10.37 -19.60 -5.54
N GLU A 31 11.23 -20.28 -4.79
CA GLU A 31 11.05 -21.66 -4.33
C GLU A 31 9.79 -21.84 -3.47
N LYS A 32 9.31 -20.78 -2.80
CA LYS A 32 8.04 -20.81 -2.04
C LYS A 32 6.83 -20.61 -2.95
N LEU A 33 7.00 -19.96 -4.09
CA LEU A 33 5.94 -19.73 -5.07
C LEU A 33 5.73 -20.92 -5.99
N ILE A 34 6.76 -21.71 -6.27
CA ILE A 34 6.66 -22.92 -7.09
C ILE A 34 6.00 -24.05 -6.29
N ASN A 35 4.99 -24.70 -6.88
CA ASN A 35 4.41 -25.90 -6.30
C ASN A 35 4.05 -26.91 -7.40
N LYS A 36 4.97 -27.86 -7.62
CA LYS A 36 4.86 -28.89 -8.65
C LYS A 36 3.62 -29.79 -8.52
N THR A 37 3.00 -29.87 -7.34
CA THR A 37 1.78 -30.70 -7.15
C THR A 37 0.49 -29.97 -7.50
N GLU A 38 0.52 -28.64 -7.62
CA GLU A 38 -0.62 -27.78 -7.95
C GLU A 38 -0.52 -27.19 -9.38
N SER A 39 0.46 -27.62 -10.18
CA SER A 39 0.65 -27.12 -11.54
C SER A 39 -0.59 -27.41 -12.38
N LEU A 40 -1.15 -26.35 -12.97
CA LEU A 40 -2.36 -26.44 -13.77
C LEU A 40 -1.97 -26.79 -15.22
N ASP A 41 -2.13 -28.06 -15.60
CA ASP A 41 -2.02 -28.46 -17.00
C ASP A 41 -3.32 -28.12 -17.74
N PHE A 42 -3.34 -26.96 -18.39
CA PHE A 42 -4.41 -26.59 -19.29
C PHE A 42 -3.85 -26.09 -20.63
N LYS A 43 -4.59 -26.38 -21.70
CA LYS A 43 -4.27 -25.88 -23.03
C LYS A 43 -4.36 -24.36 -23.03
N ARG A 44 -3.26 -23.71 -23.40
CA ARG A 44 -3.14 -22.27 -23.50
C ARG A 44 -2.46 -21.88 -24.80
N ASP A 45 -2.83 -20.72 -25.32
CA ASP A 45 -2.39 -20.24 -26.64
C ASP A 45 -1.41 -19.07 -26.52
N PHE A 46 -0.91 -18.82 -25.31
CA PHE A 46 0.05 -17.76 -25.03
C PHE A 46 1.07 -18.19 -23.98
N TYR A 47 2.14 -17.41 -23.88
CA TYR A 47 3.10 -17.48 -22.78
C TYR A 47 3.47 -16.06 -22.35
N VAL A 48 3.90 -15.93 -21.09
CA VAL A 48 4.41 -14.65 -20.57
C VAL A 48 5.86 -14.50 -21.01
N LYS A 49 6.11 -13.54 -21.89
CA LYS A 49 7.44 -13.22 -22.43
C LYS A 49 8.23 -12.27 -21.52
N GLY A 50 7.53 -11.36 -20.83
CA GLY A 50 8.15 -10.36 -19.98
C GLY A 50 7.21 -9.82 -18.92
N ILE A 51 7.79 -9.36 -17.81
CA ILE A 51 7.09 -8.71 -16.70
C ILE A 51 7.62 -7.30 -16.52
N TRP A 52 6.72 -6.32 -16.44
CA TRP A 52 7.04 -4.91 -16.28
C TRP A 52 6.47 -4.41 -14.96
N ASP A 53 7.34 -4.09 -14.00
CA ASP A 53 6.91 -3.45 -12.75
C ASP A 53 6.54 -1.98 -13.03
N ASN A 54 5.26 -1.70 -13.15
CA ASN A 54 4.67 -0.37 -13.26
C ASN A 54 3.95 0.04 -11.96
N ARG A 55 4.27 -0.62 -10.84
CA ARG A 55 3.73 -0.21 -9.55
C ARG A 55 4.21 1.20 -9.24
N LEU A 56 3.31 1.99 -8.67
CA LEU A 56 3.65 3.32 -8.18
C LEU A 56 4.70 3.24 -7.06
N PHE A 57 4.63 2.18 -6.24
CA PHE A 57 5.56 1.91 -5.15
C PHE A 57 6.25 0.56 -5.37
N LYS A 58 7.58 0.59 -5.44
CA LYS A 58 8.41 -0.58 -5.77
C LYS A 58 9.32 -1.02 -4.62
N ASP A 59 9.30 -0.30 -3.50
CA ASP A 59 10.23 -0.49 -2.38
C ASP A 59 10.01 -1.81 -1.62
N ASN A 60 8.82 -2.41 -1.72
CA ASN A 60 8.43 -3.69 -1.13
C ASN A 60 7.11 -4.22 -1.76
N ILE A 61 6.60 -5.36 -1.28
CA ILE A 61 5.28 -5.91 -1.66
C ILE A 61 4.32 -5.97 -0.47
N GLY A 62 4.56 -5.22 0.61
CA GLY A 62 3.66 -5.14 1.76
C GLY A 62 4.33 -5.54 3.08
N PHE A 63 3.55 -6.15 3.98
CA PHE A 63 3.99 -6.45 5.34
C PHE A 63 3.42 -7.77 5.86
N VAL A 64 4.22 -8.45 6.68
CA VAL A 64 3.83 -9.63 7.47
C VAL A 64 4.12 -9.39 8.94
N GLN A 65 3.70 -10.28 9.83
CA GLN A 65 3.92 -10.23 11.27
C GLN A 65 4.85 -11.37 11.70
N LYS A 66 5.84 -11.07 12.54
CA LYS A 66 6.80 -12.06 13.04
C LYS A 66 6.92 -12.02 14.57
N GLY A 67 7.04 -13.21 15.15
CA GLY A 67 7.32 -13.40 16.58
C GLY A 67 6.12 -13.23 17.49
N LEU A 68 6.31 -13.51 18.79
CA LEU A 68 5.25 -13.57 19.82
C LEU A 68 4.49 -12.25 20.04
N GLY A 69 5.01 -11.13 19.54
CA GLY A 69 4.40 -9.81 19.64
C GLY A 69 3.77 -9.32 18.34
N ASN A 70 3.62 -10.17 17.32
CA ASN A 70 3.07 -9.81 16.01
C ASN A 70 3.77 -8.57 15.41
N ARG A 71 5.10 -8.53 15.52
CA ARG A 71 5.88 -7.41 15.02
C ARG A 71 5.77 -7.38 13.51
N LYS A 72 5.20 -6.33 12.95
CA LYS A 72 5.16 -6.18 11.49
C LYS A 72 6.57 -6.05 10.92
N VAL A 73 6.78 -6.64 9.77
CA VAL A 73 8.05 -6.74 9.05
C VAL A 73 7.75 -6.48 7.58
N VAL A 74 8.56 -5.63 6.95
CA VAL A 74 8.46 -5.36 5.50
C VAL A 74 8.61 -6.69 4.76
N ALA A 75 7.69 -6.97 3.85
CA ALA A 75 7.75 -8.14 3.01
C ALA A 75 8.18 -7.76 1.60
N ASP A 76 9.13 -8.52 1.06
CA ASP A 76 9.67 -8.29 -0.26
C ASP A 76 9.91 -9.62 -0.98
N PHE A 77 10.17 -9.57 -2.26
CA PHE A 77 10.75 -10.70 -2.96
C PHE A 77 12.27 -10.75 -2.73
N GLU A 78 12.89 -11.93 -2.82
CA GLU A 78 14.36 -12.07 -2.74
C GLU A 78 15.06 -11.34 -3.90
N ASP A 79 14.44 -11.37 -5.08
CA ASP A 79 14.82 -10.60 -6.26
C ASP A 79 13.73 -9.56 -6.61
N ASN A 80 13.99 -8.73 -7.63
CA ASN A 80 12.97 -7.81 -8.11
C ASN A 80 11.72 -8.57 -8.62
N ILE A 81 10.54 -7.97 -8.44
CA ILE A 81 9.25 -8.59 -8.79
C ILE A 81 9.18 -9.05 -10.26
N SER A 82 9.79 -8.30 -11.18
CA SER A 82 9.79 -8.68 -12.60
C SER A 82 10.49 -10.01 -12.83
N SER A 83 11.65 -10.22 -12.20
CA SER A 83 12.40 -11.48 -12.29
C SER A 83 11.64 -12.63 -11.64
N VAL A 84 11.21 -12.47 -10.38
CA VAL A 84 10.53 -13.53 -9.64
C VAL A 84 9.25 -13.99 -10.33
N LEU A 85 8.44 -13.05 -10.83
CA LEU A 85 7.21 -13.42 -11.54
C LEU A 85 7.50 -14.05 -12.91
N LEU A 86 8.53 -13.60 -13.63
CA LEU A 86 8.91 -14.22 -14.90
C LEU A 86 9.41 -15.65 -14.68
N ASP A 87 10.21 -15.87 -13.63
CA ASP A 87 10.70 -17.19 -13.24
C ASP A 87 9.54 -18.10 -12.82
N TYR A 88 8.56 -17.57 -12.09
CA TYR A 88 7.34 -18.28 -11.74
C TYR A 88 6.60 -18.78 -12.99
N PHE A 89 6.30 -17.89 -13.95
CA PHE A 89 5.60 -18.30 -15.16
C PHE A 89 6.43 -19.24 -16.04
N SER A 90 7.75 -19.07 -16.08
CA SER A 90 8.64 -19.93 -16.87
C SER A 90 8.73 -21.36 -16.31
N GLN A 91 8.63 -21.51 -14.98
CA GLN A 91 8.69 -22.81 -14.30
C GLN A 91 7.31 -23.49 -14.23
N GLU A 92 6.25 -22.77 -13.85
CA GLU A 92 4.89 -23.32 -13.74
C GLU A 92 4.22 -23.49 -15.12
N TYR A 93 4.55 -22.61 -16.08
CA TYR A 93 3.94 -22.60 -17.41
C TYR A 93 4.98 -22.50 -18.55
N PRO A 94 5.88 -23.48 -18.72
CA PRO A 94 6.96 -23.43 -19.70
C PRO A 94 6.47 -23.13 -21.12
N ALA A 95 7.08 -22.15 -21.79
CA ALA A 95 6.65 -21.69 -23.11
C ALA A 95 6.80 -22.77 -24.20
N LYS A 96 5.79 -22.88 -25.06
CA LYS A 96 5.85 -23.63 -26.32
C LYS A 96 5.93 -22.62 -27.46
N ILE A 97 7.14 -22.11 -27.71
CA ILE A 97 7.41 -20.91 -28.52
C ILE A 97 6.72 -20.95 -29.89
N ASP A 98 6.68 -22.11 -30.56
CA ASP A 98 6.11 -22.24 -31.90
C ASP A 98 4.57 -22.37 -31.94
N GLN A 99 3.93 -22.48 -30.76
CA GLN A 99 2.49 -22.77 -30.62
C GLN A 99 1.74 -21.67 -29.85
N GLN A 100 2.46 -20.70 -29.30
CA GLN A 100 1.93 -19.76 -28.32
C GLN A 100 2.31 -18.32 -28.66
N THR A 101 1.36 -17.41 -28.48
CA THR A 101 1.57 -15.97 -28.64
C THR A 101 2.37 -15.41 -27.45
N PRO A 102 3.41 -14.60 -27.68
CA PRO A 102 4.12 -13.91 -26.60
C PRO A 102 3.27 -12.78 -26.04
N ILE A 103 3.12 -12.74 -24.71
CA ILE A 103 2.37 -11.71 -24.00
C ILE A 103 3.26 -11.06 -22.95
N GLU A 104 3.17 -9.75 -22.83
CA GLU A 104 3.81 -8.98 -21.77
C GLU A 104 2.81 -8.82 -20.61
N MET A 105 3.28 -8.87 -19.37
CA MET A 105 2.45 -8.55 -18.20
C MET A 105 2.99 -7.30 -17.52
N VAL A 106 2.13 -6.31 -17.31
CA VAL A 106 2.46 -5.08 -16.61
C VAL A 106 1.83 -5.09 -15.23
N VAL A 107 2.64 -5.10 -14.18
CA VAL A 107 2.19 -5.09 -12.78
C VAL A 107 1.86 -3.67 -12.36
N GLN A 108 0.60 -3.39 -12.05
CA GLN A 108 0.12 -2.08 -11.57
C GLN A 108 0.08 -2.02 -10.05
N ASN A 109 -0.30 -3.12 -9.41
CA ASN A 109 -0.37 -3.27 -7.96
C ASN A 109 0.02 -4.69 -7.57
N PHE A 110 0.76 -4.83 -6.49
CA PHE A 110 1.10 -6.12 -5.89
C PHE A 110 1.38 -5.92 -4.41
N TRP A 111 0.50 -6.43 -3.55
CA TRP A 111 0.54 -6.15 -2.12
C TRP A 111 0.13 -7.36 -1.30
N ILE A 112 0.80 -7.59 -0.17
CA ILE A 112 0.41 -8.54 0.85
C ILE A 112 0.27 -7.87 2.21
N SER A 113 -0.68 -8.34 3.00
CA SER A 113 -0.92 -7.81 4.33
C SER A 113 -1.52 -8.84 5.28
N GLU A 114 -1.37 -8.59 6.57
CA GLU A 114 -1.93 -9.41 7.64
C GLU A 114 -2.72 -8.55 8.63
N ALA A 115 -3.84 -9.10 9.08
CA ALA A 115 -4.74 -8.50 10.04
C ALA A 115 -5.00 -9.47 11.20
N THR A 116 -4.72 -9.01 12.41
CA THR A 116 -4.93 -9.78 13.66
C THR A 116 -6.12 -9.22 14.40
N GLY A 117 -7.14 -10.04 14.59
CA GLY A 117 -8.23 -9.82 15.53
C GLY A 117 -7.97 -10.54 16.86
N ALA A 118 -8.88 -10.39 17.82
CA ALA A 118 -8.73 -10.97 19.17
C ALA A 118 -8.59 -12.51 19.18
N LEU A 119 -9.11 -13.20 18.16
CA LEU A 119 -9.13 -14.67 18.07
C LEU A 119 -8.79 -15.21 16.68
N SER A 120 -8.42 -14.34 15.73
CA SER A 120 -8.20 -14.75 14.34
C SER A 120 -7.13 -13.91 13.68
N GLU A 121 -6.26 -14.55 12.92
CA GLU A 121 -5.35 -13.88 12.02
C GLU A 121 -5.78 -14.15 10.58
N THR A 122 -5.72 -13.11 9.74
CA THR A 122 -6.07 -13.19 8.32
C THR A 122 -4.96 -12.59 7.48
N GLY A 123 -4.62 -13.26 6.39
CA GLY A 123 -3.65 -12.77 5.42
C GLY A 123 -4.31 -12.52 4.09
N ARG A 124 -3.80 -11.53 3.38
CA ARG A 124 -4.34 -11.04 2.13
C ARG A 124 -3.22 -10.84 1.11
N ALA A 125 -3.51 -11.16 -0.14
CA ALA A 125 -2.71 -10.78 -1.30
C ALA A 125 -3.62 -10.07 -2.31
N ASP A 126 -3.21 -8.90 -2.78
CA ASP A 126 -3.91 -8.05 -3.74
C ASP A 126 -3.03 -7.85 -4.98
N MET A 127 -3.62 -7.91 -6.17
CA MET A 127 -2.89 -7.74 -7.42
C MET A 127 -3.73 -7.05 -8.47
N THR A 128 -3.07 -6.18 -9.25
CA THR A 128 -3.60 -5.62 -10.48
C THR A 128 -2.55 -5.74 -11.55
N VAL A 129 -2.87 -6.44 -12.64
CA VAL A 129 -1.98 -6.63 -13.78
C VAL A 129 -2.71 -6.35 -15.08
N VAL A 130 -1.98 -5.90 -16.09
CA VAL A 130 -2.47 -5.73 -17.45
C VAL A 130 -1.67 -6.66 -18.35
N PHE A 131 -2.36 -7.53 -19.08
CA PHE A 131 -1.76 -8.33 -20.14
C PHE A 131 -1.75 -7.50 -21.42
N CYS A 132 -0.59 -7.42 -22.06
CA CYS A 132 -0.35 -6.57 -23.20
C CYS A 132 0.36 -7.32 -24.33
N GLN A 133 0.17 -6.86 -25.56
CA GLN A 133 0.99 -7.24 -26.69
C GLN A 133 1.78 -6.03 -27.18
N LYS A 134 3.06 -6.22 -27.51
CA LYS A 134 3.84 -5.17 -28.16
C LYS A 134 3.43 -5.00 -29.61
N ASN A 135 3.17 -3.77 -30.02
CA ASN A 135 2.98 -3.43 -31.42
C ASN A 135 4.34 -3.34 -32.16
N GLU A 136 4.31 -3.11 -33.47
CA GLU A 136 5.52 -3.01 -34.31
C GLU A 136 6.48 -1.88 -33.87
N LYS A 137 5.97 -0.85 -33.18
CA LYS A 137 6.75 0.26 -32.64
C LYS A 137 7.34 -0.03 -31.26
N GLY A 138 6.99 -1.17 -30.66
CA GLY A 138 7.40 -1.56 -29.32
C GLY A 138 6.52 -1.02 -28.19
N ASP A 139 5.45 -0.29 -28.51
CA ASP A 139 4.48 0.15 -27.49
C ASP A 139 3.58 -1.00 -27.08
N PHE A 140 2.98 -0.88 -25.90
CA PHE A 140 2.14 -1.92 -25.31
C PHE A 140 0.69 -1.65 -25.66
N ASN A 141 0.00 -2.62 -26.27
CA ASN A 141 -1.44 -2.59 -26.43
C ASN A 141 -2.08 -3.47 -25.35
N ALA A 142 -2.95 -2.91 -24.52
CA ALA A 142 -3.67 -3.62 -23.46
C ALA A 142 -4.70 -4.60 -24.05
N LEU A 143 -4.61 -5.86 -23.63
CA LEU A 143 -5.51 -6.93 -24.06
C LEU A 143 -6.50 -7.31 -22.96
N PHE A 144 -6.08 -7.28 -21.70
CA PHE A 144 -6.89 -7.68 -20.57
C PHE A 144 -6.36 -7.09 -19.27
N THR A 145 -7.23 -6.65 -18.37
CA THR A 145 -6.87 -6.21 -17.04
C THR A 145 -7.44 -7.19 -16.02
N PHE A 146 -6.56 -7.73 -15.19
CA PHE A 146 -6.94 -8.53 -14.03
C PHE A 146 -6.76 -7.71 -12.76
N GLN A 147 -7.79 -7.70 -11.92
CA GLN A 147 -7.74 -7.09 -10.59
C GLN A 147 -8.52 -7.96 -9.62
N ASP A 148 -7.83 -8.49 -8.60
CA ASP A 148 -8.48 -9.27 -7.57
C ASP A 148 -7.61 -9.38 -6.31
N PHE A 149 -8.13 -10.08 -5.29
CA PHE A 149 -7.44 -10.40 -4.07
C PHE A 149 -7.79 -11.81 -3.55
N ILE A 150 -6.88 -12.39 -2.77
CA ILE A 150 -7.11 -13.62 -2.02
C ILE A 150 -6.90 -13.32 -0.54
N GLU A 151 -7.91 -13.64 0.29
CA GLU A 151 -7.87 -13.46 1.73
C GLU A 151 -8.21 -14.78 2.42
N THR A 152 -7.35 -15.23 3.33
CA THR A 152 -7.59 -16.47 4.11
C THR A 152 -7.09 -16.33 5.54
N GLY A 153 -7.86 -16.86 6.48
CA GLY A 153 -7.41 -17.02 7.88
C GLY A 153 -6.52 -18.24 8.07
N GLY A 154 -5.80 -18.29 9.18
CA GLY A 154 -4.97 -19.45 9.52
C GLY A 154 -4.23 -19.30 10.85
N MET A 155 -3.61 -20.41 11.29
CA MET A 155 -2.73 -20.43 12.47
C MET A 155 -1.35 -19.82 12.17
N ASP A 156 -0.89 -19.95 10.93
CA ASP A 156 0.33 -19.29 10.43
C ASP A 156 -0.03 -18.58 9.12
N VAL A 157 -0.34 -17.30 9.25
CA VAL A 157 -0.76 -16.48 8.11
C VAL A 157 0.43 -16.11 7.24
N THR A 158 1.59 -15.86 7.85
CA THR A 158 2.81 -15.46 7.16
C THR A 158 3.30 -16.52 6.20
N ALA A 159 3.38 -17.78 6.66
CA ALA A 159 3.75 -18.89 5.79
C ALA A 159 2.71 -19.14 4.68
N GLY A 160 1.49 -18.63 4.83
CA GLY A 160 0.42 -18.73 3.83
C GLY A 160 0.55 -17.76 2.65
N HIS A 161 1.36 -16.70 2.73
CA HIS A 161 1.45 -15.70 1.66
C HIS A 161 1.89 -16.24 0.29
N PRO A 162 2.93 -17.10 0.19
CA PRO A 162 3.31 -17.71 -1.07
C PRO A 162 2.14 -18.43 -1.76
N LYS A 163 1.30 -19.13 -0.99
CA LYS A 163 0.10 -19.80 -1.51
C LYS A 163 -0.92 -18.79 -2.05
N ARG A 164 -1.20 -17.71 -1.32
CA ARG A 164 -2.14 -16.66 -1.76
C ARG A 164 -1.66 -15.98 -3.04
N ILE A 165 -0.37 -15.67 -3.12
CA ILE A 165 0.27 -15.12 -4.32
C ILE A 165 0.10 -16.07 -5.50
N ARG A 166 0.45 -17.36 -5.35
CA ARG A 166 0.29 -18.39 -6.39
C ARG A 166 -1.16 -18.51 -6.85
N GLN A 167 -2.12 -18.53 -5.93
CA GLN A 167 -3.55 -18.57 -6.25
C GLN A 167 -3.97 -17.36 -7.10
N LEU A 168 -3.51 -16.17 -6.75
CA LEU A 168 -3.84 -14.93 -7.46
C LEU A 168 -3.20 -14.88 -8.86
N LEU A 169 -1.95 -15.31 -9.00
CA LEU A 169 -1.25 -15.44 -10.29
C LEU A 169 -1.95 -16.45 -11.20
N ASN A 170 -2.33 -17.62 -10.66
CA ASN A 170 -3.04 -18.65 -11.39
C ASN A 170 -4.43 -18.17 -11.84
N LYS A 171 -5.13 -17.46 -10.96
CA LYS A 171 -6.43 -16.87 -11.29
C LYS A 171 -6.30 -15.86 -12.44
N ALA A 172 -5.33 -14.94 -12.37
CA ALA A 172 -5.05 -13.99 -13.44
C ALA A 172 -4.77 -14.69 -14.78
N PHE A 173 -3.95 -15.75 -14.74
CA PHE A 173 -3.55 -16.50 -15.93
C PHE A 173 -4.72 -17.26 -16.57
N ILE A 174 -5.55 -17.93 -15.75
CA ILE A 174 -6.75 -18.62 -16.20
C ILE A 174 -7.79 -17.66 -16.77
N GLU A 175 -8.04 -16.53 -16.09
CA GLU A 175 -9.02 -15.55 -16.54
C GLU A 175 -8.60 -14.89 -17.86
N PHE A 176 -7.31 -14.58 -18.01
CA PHE A 176 -6.80 -14.09 -19.29
C PHE A 176 -6.97 -15.12 -20.41
N GLN A 177 -6.63 -16.40 -20.19
CA GLN A 177 -6.86 -17.45 -21.20
C GLN A 177 -8.34 -17.55 -21.63
N LYS A 178 -9.27 -17.35 -20.69
CA LYS A 178 -10.72 -17.44 -20.92
C LYS A 178 -11.31 -16.17 -21.54
N SER A 179 -10.56 -15.07 -21.58
CA SER A 179 -11.02 -13.80 -22.13
C SER A 179 -11.01 -13.80 -23.67
N ASP A 180 -11.67 -12.81 -24.27
CA ASP A 180 -11.74 -12.63 -25.72
C ASP A 180 -10.50 -11.94 -26.32
N TRP A 181 -9.35 -11.98 -25.63
CA TRP A 181 -8.15 -11.21 -25.99
C TRP A 181 -7.68 -11.43 -27.43
N LYS A 182 -7.91 -12.62 -28.00
CA LYS A 182 -7.57 -12.95 -29.41
C LYS A 182 -8.46 -12.27 -30.44
N TYR A 183 -9.65 -11.87 -30.05
CA TYR A 183 -10.68 -11.34 -30.95
C TYR A 183 -10.80 -9.81 -30.85
N LEU A 184 -9.95 -9.17 -30.04
CA LEU A 184 -9.86 -7.72 -29.94
C LEU A 184 -9.33 -7.12 -31.24
N LYS A 185 -10.20 -6.44 -31.98
CA LYS A 185 -9.84 -5.82 -33.28
C LYS A 185 -8.92 -4.61 -33.11
N GLN A 186 -9.05 -3.87 -32.01
CA GLN A 186 -8.30 -2.65 -31.72
C GLN A 186 -8.04 -2.54 -30.21
N PRO A 187 -7.02 -3.23 -29.69
CA PRO A 187 -6.64 -3.09 -28.28
C PRO A 187 -6.16 -1.67 -27.99
N GLU A 188 -6.52 -1.14 -26.82
CA GLU A 188 -6.14 0.21 -26.40
C GLU A 188 -4.63 0.31 -26.14
N LEU A 189 -4.04 1.47 -26.42
CA LEU A 189 -2.64 1.73 -26.10
C LEU A 189 -2.50 1.79 -24.57
N PHE A 190 -1.68 0.90 -24.01
CA PHE A 190 -1.32 0.93 -22.60
C PHE A 190 -0.29 2.03 -22.34
N HIS A 191 -0.65 2.99 -21.50
CA HIS A 191 0.25 4.02 -21.03
C HIS A 191 0.83 3.61 -19.69
N PHE A 192 2.17 3.46 -19.63
CA PHE A 192 2.86 3.33 -18.34
C PHE A 192 2.45 4.49 -17.44
N GLN A 193 2.21 4.15 -16.17
CA GLN A 193 1.87 5.16 -15.19
C GLN A 193 3.09 6.04 -14.99
N ARG A 194 3.11 7.16 -15.70
CA ARG A 194 3.85 8.31 -15.24
C ARG A 194 3.02 8.90 -14.12
N LEU A 195 3.70 9.28 -13.03
CA LEU A 195 3.21 10.32 -12.15
C LEU A 195 3.02 11.56 -13.03
N ASP A 196 1.90 11.66 -13.74
CA ASP A 196 1.52 12.91 -14.37
C ASP A 196 1.18 13.83 -13.20
N SER A 197 2.21 14.59 -12.83
CA SER A 197 2.19 15.55 -11.74
C SER A 197 1.12 16.63 -11.94
N THR A 198 0.41 16.68 -13.06
CA THR A 198 -0.61 17.70 -13.30
C THR A 198 -2.03 17.28 -12.94
N ASN A 199 -2.31 15.98 -12.78
CA ASN A 199 -3.70 15.52 -12.60
C ASN A 199 -3.92 14.45 -11.52
N ASN A 200 -2.93 14.15 -10.70
CA ASN A 200 -3.09 13.26 -9.55
C ASN A 200 -3.78 13.99 -8.38
N ILE A 201 -4.24 13.28 -7.36
CA ILE A 201 -5.04 13.85 -6.28
C ILE A 201 -4.29 14.92 -5.48
N LEU A 202 -2.97 14.85 -5.40
CA LEU A 202 -2.15 15.81 -4.67
C LEU A 202 -2.06 17.15 -5.42
N SER A 203 -1.92 17.11 -6.74
CA SER A 203 -1.60 18.27 -7.56
C SER A 203 -2.75 18.78 -8.44
N ALA A 204 -3.79 17.98 -8.65
CA ALA A 204 -4.91 18.34 -9.51
C ALA A 204 -5.63 19.58 -8.96
N THR A 205 -5.86 20.56 -9.82
CA THR A 205 -6.70 21.74 -9.49
C THR A 205 -8.15 21.34 -9.24
N ILE A 206 -8.64 20.31 -9.92
CA ILE A 206 -10.01 19.80 -9.81
C ILE A 206 -9.97 18.41 -9.19
N LYS A 207 -10.64 18.21 -8.05
CA LYS A 207 -10.85 16.89 -7.46
C LYS A 207 -12.04 16.25 -8.15
N ARG A 208 -11.86 15.14 -8.85
CA ARG A 208 -12.95 14.52 -9.62
C ARG A 208 -13.96 13.92 -8.66
N LYS A 209 -15.24 14.26 -8.83
CA LYS A 209 -16.32 13.72 -8.02
C LYS A 209 -16.52 12.23 -8.31
N GLY A 210 -16.71 11.42 -7.28
CA GLY A 210 -17.02 10.00 -7.42
C GLY A 210 -16.34 9.12 -6.37
N GLY A 211 -16.59 7.81 -6.49
CA GLY A 211 -16.01 6.78 -5.64
C GLY A 211 -14.72 6.23 -6.24
N TYR A 212 -13.69 6.13 -5.41
CA TYR A 212 -12.42 5.50 -5.76
C TYR A 212 -12.37 4.11 -5.11
N ARG A 213 -12.38 3.05 -5.90
CA ARG A 213 -12.36 1.66 -5.42
C ARG A 213 -10.99 1.23 -4.92
N THR A 214 -9.93 1.83 -5.45
CA THR A 214 -8.54 1.50 -5.12
C THR A 214 -7.75 2.73 -4.68
N PHE A 215 -6.63 2.51 -4.00
CA PHE A 215 -5.67 3.57 -3.74
C PHE A 215 -5.17 4.21 -5.04
N GLN A 216 -4.98 3.42 -6.10
CA GLN A 216 -4.47 3.93 -7.37
C GLN A 216 -5.47 4.88 -8.04
N GLU A 217 -6.75 4.53 -8.06
CA GLU A 217 -7.82 5.40 -8.55
C GLU A 217 -7.86 6.71 -7.75
N PHE A 218 -7.78 6.58 -6.42
CA PHE A 218 -7.75 7.72 -5.51
C PHE A 218 -6.56 8.62 -5.82
N PHE A 219 -5.35 8.06 -5.85
CA PHE A 219 -4.12 8.78 -6.06
C PHE A 219 -4.06 9.42 -7.45
N ASN A 220 -4.53 8.74 -8.49
CA ASN A 220 -4.58 9.28 -9.85
C ASN A 220 -5.75 10.24 -10.08
N ASN A 221 -6.62 10.45 -9.08
CA ASN A 221 -7.83 11.26 -9.22
C ASN A 221 -8.73 10.75 -10.37
N THR A 222 -8.83 9.43 -10.54
CA THR A 222 -9.63 8.76 -11.58
C THR A 222 -10.70 7.88 -10.93
N PRO A 223 -11.81 8.43 -10.43
CA PRO A 223 -12.87 7.63 -9.85
C PRO A 223 -13.54 6.77 -10.93
N THR A 224 -13.67 5.46 -10.68
CA THR A 224 -14.32 4.52 -11.62
C THR A 224 -15.85 4.70 -11.64
N ASP A 225 -16.43 5.16 -10.53
CA ASP A 225 -17.87 5.30 -10.36
C ASP A 225 -18.29 6.78 -10.45
N THR A 226 -18.14 7.40 -11.63
CA THR A 226 -18.63 8.78 -11.86
C THR A 226 -20.13 8.84 -12.18
N ALA A 227 -20.69 7.76 -12.73
CA ALA A 227 -22.10 7.64 -13.10
C ALA A 227 -22.98 7.04 -11.99
N THR A 228 -22.38 6.37 -11.00
CA THR A 228 -23.11 5.73 -9.90
C THR A 228 -23.55 6.79 -8.89
N VAL A 229 -24.86 6.93 -8.71
CA VAL A 229 -25.42 7.83 -7.69
C VAL A 229 -25.21 7.20 -6.31
N PHE A 230 -24.22 7.67 -5.56
CA PHE A 230 -24.06 7.26 -4.16
C PHE A 230 -25.05 7.98 -3.25
N ILE A 231 -25.57 7.29 -2.24
CA ILE A 231 -26.22 7.95 -1.12
C ILE A 231 -25.12 8.33 -0.12
N VAL A 232 -24.96 9.62 0.12
CA VAL A 232 -24.00 10.18 1.07
C VAL A 232 -24.76 10.68 2.29
N GLU A 233 -24.61 9.98 3.42
CA GLU A 233 -25.24 10.36 4.68
C GLU A 233 -24.22 10.99 5.62
N PRO A 234 -24.35 12.27 6.00
CA PRO A 234 -23.44 12.88 6.95
C PRO A 234 -23.60 12.24 8.33
N ILE A 235 -22.46 11.92 8.95
CA ILE A 235 -22.39 11.53 10.37
C ILE A 235 -22.11 12.77 11.20
N ASP A 236 -21.13 13.58 10.77
CA ASP A 236 -20.80 14.90 11.28
C ASP A 236 -20.06 15.73 10.21
N GLU A 237 -19.52 16.90 10.59
CA GLU A 237 -18.79 17.80 9.68
C GLU A 237 -17.56 17.18 8.98
N ASN A 238 -16.99 16.09 9.52
CA ASN A 238 -15.79 15.45 8.99
C ASN A 238 -16.03 14.00 8.54
N ARG A 239 -17.21 13.43 8.75
CA ARG A 239 -17.47 12.01 8.51
C ARG A 239 -18.78 11.77 7.79
N VAL A 240 -18.77 10.83 6.85
CA VAL A 240 -19.94 10.44 6.05
C VAL A 240 -20.03 8.92 5.92
N ASN A 241 -21.25 8.40 5.74
CA ASN A 241 -21.49 7.07 5.21
C ASN A 241 -21.69 7.15 3.70
N ILE A 242 -21.16 6.17 2.96
CA ILE A 242 -21.37 6.01 1.53
C ILE A 242 -22.08 4.68 1.28
N LEU A 243 -23.32 4.76 0.80
CA LEU A 243 -24.22 3.62 0.64
C LEU A 243 -24.53 3.38 -0.83
N ASP A 244 -24.76 2.11 -1.17
CA ASP A 244 -25.25 1.70 -2.49
C ASP A 244 -26.74 2.10 -2.62
N PRO A 245 -27.14 2.87 -3.65
CA PRO A 245 -28.53 3.29 -3.84
C PRO A 245 -29.49 2.11 -4.02
N ASN A 246 -29.02 1.02 -4.62
CA ASN A 246 -29.82 -0.18 -4.89
C ASN A 246 -29.86 -1.14 -3.69
N LYS A 247 -28.98 -0.92 -2.70
CA LYS A 247 -28.83 -1.75 -1.51
C LYS A 247 -28.55 -0.83 -0.33
N SER A 248 -29.51 0.03 0.02
CA SER A 248 -29.38 1.11 1.00
C SER A 248 -28.84 0.71 2.38
N ALA A 249 -28.77 -0.58 2.72
CA ALA A 249 -28.12 -1.08 3.94
C ALA A 249 -26.65 -1.51 3.77
N ARG A 250 -26.14 -1.66 2.54
CA ARG A 250 -24.79 -2.13 2.25
C ARG A 250 -23.86 -0.94 2.05
N ARG A 251 -22.97 -0.73 3.03
CA ARG A 251 -21.84 0.19 2.90
C ARG A 251 -20.92 -0.27 1.77
N LEU A 252 -20.61 0.65 0.87
CA LEU A 252 -19.64 0.38 -0.18
C LEU A 252 -18.24 0.35 0.44
N ARG A 253 -17.40 -0.57 -0.06
CA ARG A 253 -15.99 -0.68 0.32
C ARG A 253 -15.11 0.02 -0.71
N LEU A 254 -15.35 1.31 -0.91
CA LEU A 254 -14.47 2.17 -1.69
C LEU A 254 -13.21 2.45 -0.86
N TYR A 255 -12.09 2.70 -1.53
CA TYR A 255 -10.89 3.24 -0.89
C TYR A 255 -11.14 4.68 -0.42
N GLY A 256 -11.74 5.51 -1.27
CA GLY A 256 -12.07 6.90 -0.95
C GLY A 256 -13.27 7.41 -1.75
N TYR A 257 -13.69 8.63 -1.44
CA TYR A 257 -14.78 9.34 -2.11
C TYR A 257 -14.43 10.82 -2.22
N SER A 258 -14.83 11.46 -3.31
CA SER A 258 -14.73 12.91 -3.49
C SER A 258 -16.08 13.47 -3.90
N ASP A 259 -16.53 14.53 -3.24
CA ASP A 259 -17.75 15.26 -3.64
C ASP A 259 -17.46 16.36 -4.68
N GLY A 260 -16.19 16.56 -5.04
CA GLY A 260 -15.69 17.62 -5.92
C GLY A 260 -14.96 18.75 -5.18
N GLU A 261 -15.22 18.92 -3.90
CA GLU A 261 -14.63 19.95 -3.03
C GLU A 261 -13.79 19.31 -1.91
N ASN A 262 -14.36 18.29 -1.27
CA ASN A 262 -13.81 17.55 -0.16
C ASN A 262 -13.47 16.13 -0.58
N ILE A 263 -12.37 15.63 -0.02
CA ILE A 263 -11.91 14.26 -0.22
C ILE A 263 -12.07 13.51 1.08
N TYR A 264 -12.59 12.30 0.98
CA TYR A 264 -12.82 11.40 2.10
C TYR A 264 -12.10 10.07 1.85
N ILE A 265 -11.54 9.49 2.90
CA ILE A 265 -10.94 8.16 2.86
C ILE A 265 -11.73 7.21 3.75
N ASN A 266 -11.88 5.96 3.32
CA ASN A 266 -12.53 4.94 4.12
C ASN A 266 -11.74 4.68 5.41
N SER A 267 -12.41 4.72 6.55
CA SER A 267 -11.79 4.47 7.84
C SER A 267 -11.20 3.08 7.95
N ASN A 268 -11.70 2.09 7.21
CA ASN A 268 -11.10 0.76 7.13
C ASN A 268 -9.64 0.78 6.63
N ASN A 269 -9.20 1.83 5.95
CA ASN A 269 -7.81 1.97 5.52
C ASN A 269 -6.87 2.26 6.71
N TYR A 270 -7.38 2.73 7.85
CA TYR A 270 -6.56 3.10 9.02
C TYR A 270 -7.17 2.75 10.38
N SER A 271 -8.34 2.11 10.42
CA SER A 271 -9.04 1.68 11.64
C SER A 271 -10.06 0.57 11.30
N TYR A 272 -10.03 -0.56 12.00
CA TYR A 272 -10.97 -1.67 11.79
C TYR A 272 -12.33 -1.52 12.49
N ASP A 273 -12.51 -0.50 13.32
CA ASP A 273 -13.65 -0.46 14.25
C ASP A 273 -14.95 0.03 13.58
N GLN A 274 -14.85 0.80 12.49
CA GLN A 274 -16.01 1.39 11.81
C GLN A 274 -15.76 1.55 10.32
N SER A 275 -16.78 1.35 9.50
CA SER A 275 -16.75 1.63 8.05
C SER A 275 -17.49 2.94 7.75
N HIS A 276 -16.85 4.07 8.03
CA HIS A 276 -17.28 5.39 7.55
C HIS A 276 -16.19 5.96 6.63
N TYR A 277 -16.43 7.16 6.11
CA TYR A 277 -15.45 7.88 5.31
C TYR A 277 -15.14 9.18 6.02
N ALA A 278 -13.86 9.42 6.33
CA ALA A 278 -13.43 10.62 7.02
C ALA A 278 -12.71 11.58 6.08
N LYS A 279 -12.97 12.87 6.31
CA LYS A 279 -12.45 13.98 5.52
C LYS A 279 -10.94 14.13 5.68
N ILE A 280 -10.25 14.28 4.55
CA ILE A 280 -8.85 14.67 4.51
C ILE A 280 -8.77 16.19 4.71
N HIS A 281 -8.07 16.61 5.76
CA HIS A 281 -7.90 18.02 6.11
C HIS A 281 -6.72 18.66 5.39
N THR A 282 -5.56 17.99 5.42
CA THR A 282 -4.37 18.39 4.66
C THR A 282 -4.13 17.32 3.61
N LEU A 283 -4.07 17.72 2.35
CA LEU A 283 -3.70 16.83 1.26
C LEU A 283 -2.25 17.11 0.85
N GLY A 284 -1.44 16.06 0.81
CA GLY A 284 -0.02 16.12 0.48
C GLY A 284 0.59 14.73 0.60
N ARG A 285 1.92 14.61 0.53
CA ARG A 285 2.59 13.32 0.77
C ARG A 285 2.14 12.70 2.08
N TYR A 286 2.11 13.49 3.14
CA TYR A 286 1.60 13.11 4.44
C TYR A 286 0.23 13.76 4.62
N SER A 287 -0.81 13.08 4.13
CA SER A 287 -2.19 13.56 4.18
C SER A 287 -2.80 13.37 5.57
N LEU A 288 -3.37 14.42 6.15
CA LEU A 288 -3.98 14.38 7.48
C LEU A 288 -5.48 14.09 7.38
N VAL A 289 -5.93 13.06 8.08
CA VAL A 289 -7.35 12.69 8.18
C VAL A 289 -7.90 13.20 9.50
N LYS A 290 -8.97 14.00 9.42
CA LYS A 290 -9.68 14.50 10.59
C LYS A 290 -10.67 13.46 11.08
N ASP A 291 -10.13 12.37 11.61
CA ASP A 291 -10.90 11.30 12.22
C ASP A 291 -10.41 11.03 13.62
N LYS A 292 -11.33 10.92 14.56
CA LYS A 292 -11.07 10.60 15.96
C LYS A 292 -11.47 9.14 16.21
N THR A 293 -11.14 8.23 15.32
CA THR A 293 -11.35 6.79 15.53
C THR A 293 -10.11 5.97 15.21
N PHE A 294 -8.95 6.63 15.12
CA PHE A 294 -7.69 5.91 15.02
C PHE A 294 -7.51 5.06 16.29
N SER A 295 -7.64 3.75 16.14
CA SER A 295 -7.36 2.79 17.20
C SER A 295 -6.03 2.13 16.91
N VAL A 296 -5.06 2.39 17.79
CA VAL A 296 -3.68 1.90 17.69
C VAL A 296 -3.62 0.36 17.72
N LEU A 297 -4.62 -0.29 18.31
CA LEU A 297 -4.74 -1.76 18.38
C LEU A 297 -5.22 -2.39 17.06
N THR A 298 -5.75 -1.62 16.11
CA THR A 298 -6.61 -2.15 15.05
C THR A 298 -6.43 -1.42 13.72
N SER A 299 -5.21 -1.20 13.25
CA SER A 299 -4.99 -0.75 11.86
C SER A 299 -4.05 -1.69 11.13
N SER A 300 -4.51 -2.25 10.00
CA SER A 300 -3.77 -3.10 9.05
C SER A 300 -2.46 -2.47 8.63
N ILE A 301 -2.40 -1.14 8.64
CA ILE A 301 -1.33 -0.38 8.02
C ILE A 301 -0.31 0.17 9.05
N MET A 302 -0.60 0.15 10.36
CA MET A 302 0.37 0.57 11.40
C MET A 302 0.80 -0.53 12.36
N THR A 303 1.96 -1.12 12.17
CA THR A 303 2.66 -1.66 13.36
C THR A 303 4.19 -1.60 13.29
N SER A 304 4.81 -1.18 12.19
CA SER A 304 6.23 -1.54 11.98
C SER A 304 7.24 -0.42 11.70
N ALA A 305 6.85 0.79 11.31
CA ALA A 305 7.87 1.75 10.87
C ALA A 305 8.68 2.40 12.02
N PHE A 306 8.21 2.37 13.29
CA PHE A 306 8.77 3.28 14.30
C PHE A 306 9.21 2.71 15.66
N GLY A 307 9.16 1.40 15.92
CA GLY A 307 9.64 0.84 17.21
C GLY A 307 8.94 1.38 18.47
N LEU A 308 7.96 2.26 18.31
CA LEU A 308 7.43 3.10 19.37
C LEU A 308 6.12 2.58 19.98
N LEU A 309 5.51 1.62 19.31
CA LEU A 309 4.19 1.11 19.66
C LEU A 309 4.19 0.15 20.85
N GLY A 310 5.35 -0.41 21.24
CA GLY A 310 5.46 -1.12 22.52
C GLY A 310 5.09 -0.23 23.72
N TYR A 311 5.36 1.07 23.62
CA TYR A 311 4.99 2.08 24.63
C TYR A 311 3.53 2.53 24.54
N LEU A 312 2.99 2.71 23.33
CA LEU A 312 1.60 3.18 23.17
C LEU A 312 0.56 2.07 23.40
N ALA A 313 0.89 0.81 23.10
CA ALA A 313 0.04 -0.34 23.42
C ALA A 313 0.04 -0.67 24.93
N SER A 314 1.15 -0.45 25.65
CA SER A 314 1.26 -0.68 27.10
C SER A 314 0.63 0.42 27.96
N THR A 315 0.44 1.62 27.41
CA THR A 315 -0.15 2.77 28.13
C THR A 315 -1.68 2.80 28.05
N GLY A 316 -2.33 1.90 27.31
CA GLY A 316 -3.79 1.79 27.28
C GLY A 316 -4.50 3.06 26.82
N MET A 317 -3.83 3.91 26.03
CA MET A 317 -4.40 5.20 25.60
C MET A 317 -5.60 4.96 24.68
N LYS A 318 -6.80 5.03 25.25
CA LYS A 318 -8.10 5.08 24.55
C LYS A 318 -8.33 6.39 23.78
N ASN A 319 -7.30 7.22 23.65
CA ASN A 319 -7.44 8.54 23.07
C ASN A 319 -7.48 8.41 21.55
N LYS A 320 -8.61 8.84 21.01
CA LYS A 320 -8.90 8.99 19.60
C LYS A 320 -7.90 9.98 18.96
N MET A 321 -7.03 9.49 18.08
CA MET A 321 -6.02 10.29 17.38
C MET A 321 -6.43 10.53 15.92
N GLU A 322 -5.91 11.60 15.32
CA GLU A 322 -5.99 11.83 13.86
C GLU A 322 -5.03 10.88 13.13
N ALA A 323 -5.32 10.61 11.85
CA ALA A 323 -4.48 9.75 11.00
C ALA A 323 -3.60 10.59 10.07
N ILE A 324 -2.40 10.10 9.76
CA ILE A 324 -1.57 10.52 8.63
C ILE A 324 -1.61 9.40 7.60
N ILE A 325 -1.78 9.71 6.32
CA ILE A 325 -1.62 8.77 5.21
C ILE A 325 -0.41 9.23 4.40
N ASP A 326 0.64 8.43 4.35
CA ASP A 326 1.75 8.59 3.41
C ASP A 326 1.28 8.14 2.02
N THR A 327 0.87 9.10 1.19
CA THR A 327 0.42 8.87 -0.18
C THR A 327 1.56 8.44 -1.11
N LYS A 328 2.81 8.38 -0.62
CA LYS A 328 3.95 7.77 -1.34
C LYS A 328 4.15 6.30 -0.98
N THR A 329 3.43 5.75 -0.03
CA THR A 329 3.56 4.33 0.35
C THR A 329 2.21 3.66 0.59
N GLY A 330 1.12 4.42 0.62
CA GLY A 330 -0.19 3.98 1.08
C GLY A 330 -0.26 3.79 2.61
N LEU A 331 0.81 4.10 3.34
CA LEU A 331 0.89 3.82 4.77
C LEU A 331 0.04 4.79 5.58
N SER A 332 -0.88 4.28 6.40
CA SER A 332 -1.57 5.07 7.41
C SER A 332 -0.82 5.00 8.74
N MET A 333 -0.74 6.10 9.48
CA MET A 333 0.01 6.32 10.73
C MET A 333 -0.82 7.16 11.71
N PRO A 334 -0.56 7.15 13.02
CA PRO A 334 -1.29 7.97 13.97
C PRO A 334 -0.54 9.30 14.11
N LEU A 335 -1.25 10.42 14.31
CA LEU A 335 -0.59 11.69 14.59
C LEU A 335 -0.09 11.71 16.05
N THR A 336 1.11 11.16 16.27
CA THR A 336 1.79 11.13 17.58
C THR A 336 3.15 11.81 17.54
N TYR A 337 3.68 12.09 18.72
CA TYR A 337 4.97 12.76 18.86
C TYR A 337 6.06 12.02 18.08
N ASP A 338 6.20 10.72 18.29
CA ASP A 338 7.35 10.02 17.77
C ASP A 338 7.21 9.56 16.33
N VAL A 339 5.97 9.35 15.86
CA VAL A 339 5.72 9.18 14.43
C VAL A 339 6.20 10.44 13.71
N LEU A 340 5.80 11.62 14.21
CA LEU A 340 6.24 12.87 13.61
C LEU A 340 7.76 13.04 13.73
N LYS A 341 8.36 12.82 14.92
CA LYS A 341 9.82 12.88 15.10
C LYS A 341 10.56 12.02 14.07
N SER A 342 10.03 10.85 13.78
CA SER A 342 10.68 9.92 12.88
C SER A 342 10.45 10.25 11.40
N LEU A 343 9.29 10.81 11.04
CA LEU A 343 9.07 11.43 9.71
C LEU A 343 10.01 12.63 9.49
N LEU A 344 10.34 13.36 10.56
CA LEU A 344 11.24 14.51 10.52
C LEU A 344 12.73 14.11 10.58
N ALA A 345 13.08 12.87 10.92
CA ALA A 345 14.47 12.44 11.08
C ALA A 345 15.36 12.70 9.83
N PRO A 346 14.87 12.52 8.59
CA PRO A 346 15.63 12.87 7.39
C PRO A 346 15.82 14.39 7.16
N TYR A 347 15.16 15.24 7.94
CA TYR A 347 15.14 16.70 7.82
C TYR A 347 15.62 17.38 9.12
N PRO A 348 16.95 17.48 9.34
CA PRO A 348 17.53 17.90 10.61
C PRO A 348 17.00 19.25 11.13
N GLN A 349 16.73 20.19 10.21
CA GLN A 349 16.21 21.51 10.54
C GLN A 349 14.80 21.44 11.18
N TYR A 350 13.93 20.57 10.67
CA TYR A 350 12.58 20.41 11.19
C TYR A 350 12.58 19.56 12.45
N SER A 351 13.39 18.49 12.49
CA SER A 351 13.54 17.63 13.66
C SER A 351 13.98 18.43 14.90
N LYS A 352 15.02 19.27 14.78
CA LYS A 352 15.50 20.12 15.89
C LYS A 352 14.45 21.13 16.35
N SER A 353 13.77 21.78 15.41
CA SER A 353 12.73 22.76 15.72
C SER A 353 11.56 22.14 16.47
N TYR A 354 11.18 20.92 16.08
CA TYR A 354 10.12 20.15 16.71
C TYR A 354 10.50 19.72 18.14
N GLU A 355 11.71 19.22 18.35
CA GLU A 355 12.19 18.82 19.67
C GLU A 355 12.20 20.00 20.66
N ILE A 356 12.67 21.18 20.24
CA ILE A 356 12.68 22.39 21.08
C ILE A 356 11.25 22.78 21.46
N ALA A 357 10.33 22.83 20.50
CA ALA A 357 8.95 23.20 20.75
C ALA A 357 8.26 22.22 21.73
N TYR A 358 8.54 20.92 21.58
CA TYR A 358 8.02 19.88 22.47
C TYR A 358 8.60 19.97 23.90
N GLN A 359 9.90 20.26 24.03
CA GLN A 359 10.58 20.45 25.33
C GLN A 359 10.06 21.68 26.08
N HIS A 360 9.68 22.75 25.38
CA HIS A 360 9.04 23.94 25.97
C HIS A 360 7.55 23.74 26.29
N GLY A 361 7.05 22.50 26.28
CA GLY A 361 5.69 22.16 26.71
C GLY A 361 4.61 22.32 25.64
N ASN A 362 4.97 22.73 24.41
CA ASN A 362 4.00 22.76 23.31
C ASN A 362 3.84 21.35 22.73
N ARG A 363 2.90 20.59 23.30
CA ARG A 363 2.57 19.22 22.86
C ARG A 363 1.26 19.14 22.09
N SER A 364 0.82 20.27 21.52
CA SER A 364 -0.47 20.37 20.87
C SER A 364 -0.50 19.60 19.54
N THR A 365 -1.66 19.02 19.20
CA THR A 365 -1.91 18.45 17.87
C THR A 365 -1.72 19.48 16.77
N GLU A 366 -2.04 20.76 17.03
CA GLU A 366 -1.85 21.87 16.08
C GLU A 366 -0.39 22.14 15.74
N LEU A 367 0.53 21.98 16.70
CA LEU A 367 1.97 22.02 16.41
C LEU A 367 2.36 20.91 15.44
N MET A 368 1.88 19.68 15.69
CA MET A 368 2.21 18.54 14.84
C MET A 368 1.70 18.73 13.40
N LYS A 369 0.48 19.26 13.24
CA LYS A 369 -0.09 19.61 11.93
C LYS A 369 0.76 20.62 11.18
N THR A 370 1.32 21.61 11.87
CA THR A 370 2.24 22.59 11.27
C THR A 370 3.45 21.90 10.63
N PHE A 371 4.10 20.97 11.34
CA PHE A 371 5.25 20.25 10.78
C PHE A 371 4.90 19.32 9.62
N ILE A 372 3.71 18.69 9.64
CA ILE A 372 3.22 17.92 8.49
C ILE A 372 3.03 18.81 7.26
N ASN A 373 2.48 20.02 7.44
CA ASN A 373 2.35 20.98 6.35
C ASN A 373 3.73 21.39 5.78
N GLU A 374 4.72 21.63 6.63
CA GLU A 374 6.09 21.95 6.17
C GLU A 374 6.73 20.77 5.40
N LEU A 375 6.55 19.53 5.86
CA LEU A 375 7.01 18.34 5.13
C LEU A 375 6.37 18.21 3.75
N ASN A 376 5.07 18.51 3.64
CA ASN A 376 4.36 18.45 2.36
C ASN A 376 4.88 19.51 1.38
N LYS A 377 5.14 20.75 1.84
CA LYS A 377 5.75 21.80 1.02
C LYS A 377 7.14 21.40 0.49
N GLU A 378 7.98 20.83 1.35
CA GLU A 378 9.32 20.37 0.97
C GLU A 378 9.23 19.30 -0.15
N TYR A 379 8.28 18.39 -0.03
CA TYR A 379 8.04 17.35 -1.02
C TYR A 379 7.57 17.91 -2.37
N ASP A 380 6.63 18.85 -2.36
CA ASP A 380 6.11 19.49 -3.58
C ASP A 380 7.22 20.21 -4.36
N ILE A 381 8.14 20.90 -3.66
CA ILE A 381 9.32 21.53 -4.25
C ILE A 381 10.20 20.48 -4.94
N SER A 382 10.40 19.32 -4.31
CA SER A 382 11.23 18.24 -4.86
C SER A 382 10.65 17.62 -6.14
N ILE A 383 9.31 17.46 -6.21
CA ILE A 383 8.63 17.02 -7.43
C ILE A 383 8.75 18.09 -8.52
N GLY A 384 8.49 19.36 -8.17
CA GLY A 384 8.54 20.47 -9.13
C GLY A 384 9.91 20.64 -9.79
N LYS A 385 11.01 20.33 -9.09
CA LYS A 385 12.36 20.29 -9.68
C LYS A 385 12.53 19.14 -10.67
N ARG A 386 12.15 17.92 -10.28
CA ARG A 386 12.27 16.71 -11.13
C ARG A 386 11.38 16.74 -12.38
N ALA A 387 10.26 17.48 -12.35
CA ALA A 387 9.40 17.65 -13.51
C ALA A 387 9.96 18.65 -14.54
N ARG A 388 10.96 19.46 -14.17
CA ARG A 388 11.61 20.46 -15.03
C ARG A 388 12.95 20.00 -15.60
N GLU A 389 13.49 18.90 -15.07
CA GLU A 389 14.65 18.17 -15.57
C GLU A 389 14.18 17.07 -16.53
#